data_AF-A0A956JP01-F1
#
_entry.id   AF-A0A956JP01-F1
#
_cell.length_a   1.000
_cell.length_b   1.000
_cell.length_c   1.000
_cell.angle_alpha   90.00
_cell.angle_beta   90.00
_cell.angle_gamma   90.00
#
_symmetry.space_group_name_H-M   'P 1'
#
loop_
_entity.id
_entity.type
_entity.pdbx_description
1 polymer ?
#
loop_
_entity_poly.entity_id
_entity_poly.type
_entity_poly.pdbx_seq_one_letter_code
_entity_poly.pdbx_strand_id
1 'polypeptide(L)'
;MKLELDDAHDQRVLNALRTGDSQRAALLMVNTYGKGVVKLCAAVARTPEEAEELTYSSFARAFSAFGDFRASGSPAAWMLEIARTRCRELLAELAEAEPVPRAPVFGYIDGDVPPGKLADWLSEQSPLGRAALGLYVHGGASVEEIAADAGSDVETCSNWMMALLSDAASLVRGEATPAGTPPRGSNPTAIYPKVIAALTALDVPLSESLRRRLDVLVAAL
;
A
#
# COMPACT_ATOMS: atom_id res chain seq x y z
N MET A 1 -2.20 9.01 -6.55
CA MET A 1 -3.22 8.08 -7.09
C MET A 1 -4.48 8.25 -6.26
N LYS A 2 -5.48 8.96 -6.78
CA LYS A 2 -6.79 9.10 -6.12
C LYS A 2 -7.45 7.74 -6.35
N LEU A 3 -7.82 7.03 -5.28
CA LEU A 3 -8.78 5.95 -5.41
C LEU A 3 -10.03 6.59 -6.03
N GLU A 4 -10.25 6.42 -7.33
CA GLU A 4 -11.55 6.67 -7.97
C GLU A 4 -12.52 5.59 -7.50
N LEU A 5 -12.72 5.53 -6.19
CA LEU A 5 -13.79 4.78 -5.56
C LEU A 5 -15.00 5.70 -5.64
N ASP A 6 -15.86 5.35 -6.60
CA ASP A 6 -17.11 6.00 -6.99
C ASP A 6 -17.83 6.71 -5.82
N ASP A 7 -18.04 8.02 -5.95
CA ASP A 7 -18.73 8.91 -4.99
C ASP A 7 -20.05 8.31 -4.49
N ALA A 8 -20.70 7.46 -5.31
CA ALA A 8 -21.93 6.78 -4.94
C ALA A 8 -21.75 5.77 -3.79
N HIS A 9 -20.61 5.07 -3.70
CA HIS A 9 -20.33 4.14 -2.61
C HIS A 9 -19.99 4.88 -1.32
N ASP A 10 -19.17 5.93 -1.40
CA ASP A 10 -18.86 6.81 -0.28
C ASP A 10 -20.14 7.43 0.29
N GLN A 11 -21.05 7.88 -0.57
CA GLN A 11 -22.34 8.41 -0.13
C GLN A 11 -23.21 7.36 0.58
N ARG A 12 -23.18 6.09 0.15
CA ARG A 12 -23.90 4.99 0.84
C ARG A 12 -23.34 4.74 2.23
N VAL A 13 -22.01 4.72 2.37
CA VAL A 13 -21.34 4.57 3.67
C VAL A 13 -21.67 5.76 4.57
N LEU A 14 -21.55 6.99 4.06
CA LEU A 14 -21.89 8.21 4.79
C LEU A 14 -23.34 8.21 5.28
N ASN A 15 -24.28 7.78 4.43
CA ASN A 15 -25.68 7.71 4.82
C ASN A 15 -25.90 6.71 5.96
N ALA A 16 -25.29 5.52 5.90
CA ALA A 16 -25.39 4.52 6.96
C ALA A 16 -24.79 5.02 8.29
N LEU A 17 -23.63 5.67 8.23
CA LEU A 17 -23.00 6.29 9.40
C LEU A 17 -23.89 7.39 10.01
N ARG A 18 -24.51 8.25 9.18
CA ARG A 18 -25.40 9.32 9.64
C ARG A 18 -26.68 8.82 10.28
N THR A 19 -27.19 7.66 9.85
CA THR A 19 -28.37 7.03 10.44
C THR A 19 -28.05 6.19 11.68
N GLY A 20 -26.76 6.08 12.06
CA GLY A 20 -26.32 5.25 13.18
C GLY A 20 -26.37 3.75 12.88
N ASP A 21 -26.48 3.36 11.61
CA ASP A 21 -26.54 1.96 11.19
C ASP A 21 -25.11 1.43 10.98
N SER A 22 -24.42 1.22 12.12
CA SER A 22 -23.01 0.81 12.17
C SER A 22 -22.76 -0.50 11.44
N GLN A 23 -23.65 -1.49 11.59
CA GLN A 23 -23.53 -2.78 10.93
C GLN A 23 -23.59 -2.63 9.40
N ARG A 24 -24.55 -1.84 8.87
CA ARG A 24 -24.64 -1.56 7.44
C ARG A 24 -23.45 -0.75 6.93
N ALA A 25 -22.99 0.24 7.70
CA ALA A 25 -21.80 1.01 7.34
C ALA A 25 -20.57 0.10 7.20
N ALA A 26 -20.34 -0.77 8.18
CA ALA A 26 -19.24 -1.73 8.18
C ALA A 26 -19.30 -2.69 6.98
N LEU A 27 -20.47 -3.26 6.70
CA LEU A 27 -20.66 -4.16 5.54
C LEU A 27 -20.37 -3.43 4.21
N LEU A 28 -20.84 -2.20 4.06
CA LEU A 28 -20.54 -1.39 2.88
C LEU A 28 -19.05 -1.07 2.75
N MET A 29 -18.38 -0.78 3.86
CA MET A 29 -16.94 -0.51 3.87
C MET A 29 -16.11 -1.74 3.49
N VAL A 30 -16.42 -2.92 4.04
CA VAL A 30 -15.71 -4.16 3.67
C VAL A 30 -15.89 -4.47 2.19
N ASN A 31 -17.12 -4.39 1.69
CA ASN A 31 -17.43 -4.72 0.30
C ASN A 31 -16.80 -3.73 -0.70
N THR A 32 -16.75 -2.46 -0.34
CA THR A 32 -16.26 -1.41 -1.25
C THR A 32 -14.74 -1.24 -1.15
N TYR A 33 -14.20 -1.21 0.06
CA TYR A 33 -12.81 -0.83 0.31
C TYR A 33 -11.91 -2.02 0.64
N GLY A 34 -12.48 -3.20 0.95
CA GLY A 34 -11.75 -4.39 1.37
C GLY A 34 -10.62 -4.74 0.42
N LYS A 35 -10.86 -4.76 -0.90
CA LYS A 35 -9.81 -5.07 -1.88
C LYS A 35 -8.64 -4.07 -1.83
N GLY A 36 -8.92 -2.78 -1.69
CA GLY A 36 -7.87 -1.75 -1.63
C GLY A 36 -7.04 -1.85 -0.35
N VAL A 37 -7.71 -2.07 0.80
CA VAL A 37 -7.04 -2.26 2.09
C VAL A 37 -6.19 -3.52 2.08
N VAL A 38 -6.70 -4.64 1.57
CA VAL A 38 -5.97 -5.91 1.48
C VAL A 38 -4.75 -5.77 0.59
N LYS A 39 -4.87 -5.10 -0.57
CA LYS A 39 -3.72 -4.85 -1.45
C LYS A 39 -2.63 -4.06 -0.73
N LEU A 40 -3.00 -3.00 0.00
CA LEU A 40 -2.04 -2.23 0.79
C LEU A 40 -1.39 -3.09 1.88
N CYS A 41 -2.18 -3.74 2.73
CA CYS A 41 -1.66 -4.53 3.84
C CYS A 41 -0.81 -5.71 3.38
N ALA A 42 -1.20 -6.39 2.30
CA ALA A 42 -0.45 -7.51 1.74
C ALA A 42 0.85 -7.08 1.06
N ALA A 43 0.89 -5.88 0.49
CA ALA A 43 2.13 -5.34 -0.07
C ALA A 43 3.16 -5.00 1.02
N VAL A 44 2.71 -4.78 2.26
CA VAL A 44 3.55 -4.39 3.40
C VAL A 44 3.91 -5.55 4.32
N ALA A 45 3.00 -6.51 4.49
CA ALA A 45 3.20 -7.66 5.34
C ALA A 45 4.31 -8.61 4.84
N ARG A 46 4.90 -9.36 5.77
CA ARG A 46 5.88 -10.42 5.50
C ARG A 46 5.23 -11.73 5.12
N THR A 47 4.07 -12.04 5.71
CA THR A 47 3.35 -13.29 5.49
C THR A 47 1.86 -13.03 5.20
N PRO A 48 1.15 -13.98 4.57
CA PRO A 48 -0.29 -13.89 4.37
C PRO A 48 -1.06 -13.68 5.68
N GLU A 49 -0.64 -14.33 6.78
CA GLU A 49 -1.28 -14.19 8.09
C GLU A 49 -1.12 -12.79 8.68
N GLU A 50 0.08 -12.19 8.54
CA GLU A 50 0.32 -10.80 8.95
C GLU A 50 -0.50 -9.82 8.09
N ALA A 51 -0.67 -10.10 6.79
CA ALA A 51 -1.53 -9.31 5.90
C ALA A 51 -3.01 -9.36 6.34
N GLU A 52 -3.49 -10.57 6.68
CA GLU A 52 -4.84 -10.76 7.22
C GLU A 52 -5.03 -10.01 8.54
N GLU A 53 -4.04 -10.07 9.44
CA GLU A 53 -4.10 -9.39 10.74
C GLU A 53 -4.05 -7.87 10.61
N LEU A 54 -3.18 -7.33 9.77
CA LEU A 54 -3.14 -5.89 9.47
C LEU A 54 -4.47 -5.41 8.88
N THR A 55 -5.04 -6.17 7.95
CA THR A 55 -6.34 -5.84 7.34
C THR A 55 -7.44 -5.87 8.39
N TYR A 56 -7.54 -6.97 9.13
CA TYR A 56 -8.56 -7.17 10.17
C TYR A 56 -8.48 -6.08 11.24
N SER A 57 -7.29 -5.82 11.78
CA SER A 57 -7.09 -4.79 12.81
C SER A 57 -7.38 -3.38 12.30
N SER A 58 -7.12 -3.09 11.02
CA SER A 58 -7.49 -1.81 10.39
C SER A 58 -9.00 -1.63 10.36
N PHE A 59 -9.76 -2.64 9.92
CA PHE A 59 -11.23 -2.58 9.93
C PHE A 59 -11.80 -2.53 11.35
N ALA A 60 -11.27 -3.33 12.28
CA ALA A 60 -11.69 -3.30 13.68
C ALA A 60 -11.51 -1.89 14.28
N ARG A 61 -10.36 -1.26 14.04
CA ARG A 61 -10.09 0.11 14.49
C ARG A 61 -11.02 1.13 13.85
N ALA A 62 -11.32 1.00 12.56
CA ALA A 62 -12.28 1.87 11.88
C ALA A 62 -13.68 1.75 12.50
N PHE A 63 -14.15 0.52 12.74
CA PHE A 63 -15.50 0.30 13.25
C PHE A 63 -15.67 0.78 14.69
N SER A 64 -14.64 0.58 15.53
CA SER A 64 -14.63 1.15 16.89
C SER A 64 -14.64 2.68 16.89
N ALA A 65 -14.19 3.32 15.80
CA ALA A 65 -14.11 4.77 15.66
C ALA A 65 -15.27 5.40 14.85
N PHE A 66 -16.33 4.65 14.53
CA PHE A 66 -17.46 5.19 13.76
C PHE A 66 -18.12 6.42 14.40
N GLY A 67 -18.21 6.46 15.73
CA GLY A 67 -18.77 7.62 16.44
C GLY A 67 -17.93 8.89 16.32
N ASP A 68 -16.63 8.74 16.06
CA ASP A 68 -15.68 9.85 15.94
C ASP A 68 -15.49 10.30 14.48
N PHE A 69 -16.11 9.60 13.53
CA PHE A 69 -15.99 9.94 12.12
C PHE A 69 -16.62 11.31 11.84
N ARG A 70 -15.75 12.30 11.59
CA ARG A 70 -16.16 13.61 11.11
C ARG A 70 -16.19 13.56 9.59
N ALA A 71 -17.35 13.85 8.99
CA ALA A 71 -17.55 13.89 7.54
C ALA A 71 -16.79 15.02 6.82
N SER A 72 -15.62 15.44 7.33
CA SER A 72 -14.70 16.38 6.71
C SER A 72 -13.88 15.75 5.58
N GLY A 73 -13.93 14.42 5.44
CA GLY A 73 -13.29 13.66 4.37
C GLY A 73 -14.16 12.49 3.90
N SER A 74 -13.71 11.81 2.86
CA SER A 74 -14.41 10.65 2.29
C SER A 74 -14.18 9.40 3.18
N PRO A 75 -15.17 8.51 3.35
CA PRO A 75 -14.97 7.26 4.11
C PRO A 75 -13.86 6.38 3.53
N ALA A 76 -13.68 6.39 2.21
CA ALA A 76 -12.57 5.70 1.56
C ALA A 76 -11.21 6.25 2.00
N ALA A 77 -11.05 7.59 1.98
CA ALA A 77 -9.83 8.25 2.42
C ALA A 77 -9.53 7.97 3.90
N TRP A 78 -10.56 8.01 4.74
CA TRP A 78 -10.45 7.71 6.17
C TRP A 78 -10.05 6.26 6.44
N MET A 79 -10.68 5.29 5.77
CA MET A 79 -10.34 3.87 5.90
C MET A 79 -8.90 3.61 5.44
N LEU A 80 -8.50 4.20 4.31
CA LEU A 80 -7.15 4.05 3.79
C LEU A 80 -6.13 4.69 4.74
N GLU A 81 -6.44 5.82 5.37
CA GLU A 81 -5.55 6.47 6.33
C GLU A 81 -5.29 5.59 7.57
N ILE A 82 -6.33 4.92 8.07
CA ILE A 82 -6.18 3.95 9.16
C ILE A 82 -5.25 2.82 8.73
N ALA A 83 -5.49 2.23 7.55
CA ALA A 83 -4.65 1.16 7.04
C ALA A 83 -3.19 1.60 6.80
N ARG A 84 -2.98 2.81 6.25
CA ARG A 84 -1.65 3.41 6.08
C ARG A 84 -0.93 3.57 7.39
N THR A 85 -1.59 4.12 8.41
CA THR A 85 -0.99 4.31 9.74
C THR A 85 -0.45 2.99 10.27
N ARG A 86 -1.23 1.92 10.19
CA ARG A 86 -0.82 0.57 10.61
C ARG A 86 0.33 0.01 9.79
N CYS A 87 0.33 0.25 8.48
CA CYS A 87 1.43 -0.17 7.60
C CYS A 87 2.73 0.62 7.87
N ARG A 88 2.63 1.90 8.23
CA ARG A 88 3.77 2.74 8.61
C ARG A 88 4.37 2.31 9.95
N GLU A 89 3.53 1.95 10.92
CA GLU A 89 3.97 1.34 12.19
C GLU A 89 4.80 0.07 11.90
N LEU A 90 4.32 -0.83 11.05
CA LEU A 90 5.09 -2.02 10.66
C LEU A 90 6.37 -1.68 9.89
N LEU A 91 6.34 -0.69 8.99
CA LEU A 91 7.56 -0.23 8.29
C LEU A 91 8.64 0.21 9.28
N ALA A 92 8.27 0.98 10.30
CA ALA A 92 9.19 1.43 11.34
C ALA A 92 9.79 0.24 12.11
N GLU A 93 8.96 -0.74 12.52
CA GLU A 93 9.43 -1.97 13.17
C GLU A 93 10.41 -2.77 12.29
N LEU A 94 10.17 -2.83 10.97
CA LEU A 94 11.07 -3.49 10.03
C LEU A 94 12.39 -2.73 9.88
N ALA A 95 12.35 -1.39 9.88
CA ALA A 95 13.53 -0.54 9.75
C ALA A 95 14.45 -0.63 10.98
N GLU A 96 13.88 -0.89 12.17
CA GLU A 96 14.67 -1.18 13.37
C GLU A 96 15.46 -2.49 13.23
N ALA A 97 14.89 -3.50 12.58
CA ALA A 97 15.53 -4.80 12.36
C ALA A 97 16.55 -4.78 11.20
N GLU A 98 16.26 -4.01 10.16
CA GLU A 98 17.10 -3.86 8.97
C GLU A 98 17.09 -2.39 8.54
N PRO A 99 18.19 -1.63 8.71
CA PRO A 99 18.21 -0.23 8.32
C PRO A 99 18.12 -0.08 6.81
N VAL A 100 17.56 1.04 6.34
CA VAL A 100 17.53 1.39 4.90
C VAL A 100 18.94 1.21 4.30
N PRO A 101 19.11 0.36 3.29
CA PRO A 101 20.41 0.14 2.67
C PRO A 101 20.95 1.45 2.09
N ARG A 102 22.22 1.74 2.33
CA ARG A 102 22.95 2.74 1.54
C ARG A 102 23.18 2.15 0.15
N ALA A 103 22.16 2.24 -0.69
CA ALA A 103 22.24 1.76 -2.06
C ALA A 103 23.33 2.56 -2.80
N PRO A 104 24.26 1.88 -3.50
CA PRO A 104 24.98 2.51 -4.58
C PRO A 104 23.98 3.08 -5.59
N VAL A 105 24.30 4.23 -6.18
CA VAL A 105 23.59 4.72 -7.38
C VAL A 105 23.83 3.68 -8.48
N PHE A 106 22.89 2.76 -8.72
CA PHE A 106 23.11 1.71 -9.72
C PHE A 106 22.73 2.17 -11.13
N GLY A 107 23.58 1.74 -12.06
CA GLY A 107 23.42 1.89 -13.50
C GLY A 107 22.71 0.69 -14.13
N TYR A 108 22.07 1.02 -15.25
CA TYR A 108 21.47 0.24 -16.33
C TYR A 108 21.65 -1.29 -16.36
N ILE A 109 20.53 -2.00 -16.49
CA ILE A 109 20.47 -3.38 -17.00
C ILE A 109 19.32 -3.46 -18.02
N ASP A 110 19.61 -4.04 -19.19
CA ASP A 110 18.66 -4.31 -20.29
C ASP A 110 18.40 -5.83 -20.34
N GLY A 111 17.13 -6.26 -20.36
CA GLY A 111 16.76 -7.67 -20.37
C GLY A 111 15.26 -7.95 -20.27
N ASP A 112 14.80 -8.99 -20.96
CA ASP A 112 13.39 -9.30 -21.28
C ASP A 112 12.73 -10.29 -20.30
N VAL A 113 11.53 -9.97 -19.76
CA VAL A 113 10.85 -10.77 -18.71
C VAL A 113 9.29 -10.65 -18.66
N PRO A 114 8.54 -11.76 -18.38
CA PRO A 114 7.06 -11.77 -18.18
C PRO A 114 6.53 -11.50 -16.73
N PRO A 115 5.22 -11.20 -16.56
CA PRO A 115 4.59 -10.66 -15.33
C PRO A 115 4.68 -11.50 -14.04
N GLY A 116 4.77 -12.83 -14.15
CA GLY A 116 4.96 -13.71 -12.97
C GLY A 116 6.24 -13.37 -12.21
N LYS A 117 7.26 -12.91 -12.93
CA LYS A 117 8.54 -12.57 -12.33
C LYS A 117 8.50 -11.31 -11.46
N LEU A 118 7.51 -10.42 -11.61
CA LEU A 118 7.43 -9.23 -10.76
C LEU A 118 6.94 -9.59 -9.34
N ALA A 119 5.97 -10.50 -9.25
CA ALA A 119 5.51 -11.03 -7.97
C ALA A 119 6.60 -11.87 -7.29
N ASP A 120 7.29 -12.72 -8.05
CA ASP A 120 8.42 -13.51 -7.56
C ASP A 120 9.56 -12.59 -7.08
N TRP A 121 9.96 -11.62 -7.91
CA TRP A 121 10.98 -10.62 -7.54
C TRP A 121 10.60 -9.82 -6.29
N LEU A 122 9.34 -9.41 -6.17
CA LEU A 122 8.87 -8.68 -4.99
C LEU A 122 9.03 -9.56 -3.74
N SER A 123 8.72 -10.86 -3.84
CA SER A 123 8.91 -11.82 -2.75
C SER A 123 10.37 -12.02 -2.35
N GLU A 124 11.30 -11.82 -3.27
CA GLU A 124 12.76 -11.90 -3.05
C GLU A 124 13.33 -10.63 -2.39
N GLN A 125 12.61 -9.49 -2.45
CA GLN A 125 13.03 -8.27 -1.78
C GLN A 125 13.00 -8.39 -0.26
N SER A 126 13.78 -7.56 0.44
CA SER A 126 13.70 -7.51 1.89
C SER A 126 12.32 -7.06 2.37
N PRO A 127 11.88 -7.49 3.56
CA PRO A 127 10.62 -7.03 4.15
C PRO A 127 10.45 -5.51 4.11
N LEU A 128 11.52 -4.77 4.42
CA LEU A 128 11.53 -3.32 4.41
C LEU A 128 11.30 -2.77 2.98
N GLY A 129 11.96 -3.34 1.97
CA GLY A 129 11.79 -2.93 0.57
C GLY A 129 10.39 -3.17 0.03
N ARG A 130 9.79 -4.33 0.35
CA ARG A 130 8.39 -4.61 0.01
C ARG A 130 7.45 -3.60 0.67
N ALA A 131 7.64 -3.37 1.97
CA ALA A 131 6.85 -2.43 2.75
C ALA A 131 6.89 -1.00 2.19
N ALA A 132 8.09 -0.51 1.86
CA ALA A 132 8.25 0.81 1.28
C ALA A 132 7.56 0.93 -0.09
N LEU A 133 7.73 -0.07 -0.98
CA LEU A 133 7.05 -0.09 -2.28
C LEU A 133 5.53 -0.19 -2.13
N GLY A 134 5.04 -1.01 -1.21
CA GLY A 134 3.61 -1.17 -0.94
C GLY A 134 2.96 0.12 -0.43
N LEU A 135 3.60 0.79 0.53
CA LEU A 135 3.17 2.11 1.03
C LEU A 135 3.23 3.18 -0.06
N TYR A 136 4.25 3.17 -0.92
CA TYR A 136 4.39 4.13 -2.01
C TYR A 136 3.30 3.91 -3.08
N VAL A 137 3.16 2.69 -3.59
CA VAL A 137 2.27 2.34 -4.70
C VAL A 137 0.81 2.33 -4.26
N HIS A 138 0.47 1.62 -3.19
CA HIS A 138 -0.92 1.42 -2.76
C HIS A 138 -1.34 2.40 -1.68
N GLY A 139 -0.40 2.79 -0.81
CA GLY A 139 -0.64 3.75 0.27
C GLY A 139 -0.53 5.20 -0.19
N GLY A 140 0.11 5.49 -1.33
CA GLY A 140 0.35 6.86 -1.77
C GLY A 140 1.25 7.66 -0.82
N ALA A 141 2.07 6.98 -0.02
CA ALA A 141 3.08 7.62 0.82
C ALA A 141 4.15 8.28 -0.05
N SER A 142 4.63 9.44 0.39
CA SER A 142 5.78 10.12 -0.20
C SER A 142 7.10 9.47 0.24
N VAL A 143 8.18 9.75 -0.51
CA VAL A 143 9.52 9.27 -0.14
C VAL A 143 9.96 9.89 1.19
N GLU A 144 9.55 11.13 1.46
CA GLU A 144 9.79 11.85 2.71
C GLU A 144 9.13 11.16 3.90
N GLU A 145 7.89 10.72 3.75
CA GLU A 145 7.18 9.97 4.79
C GLU A 145 7.82 8.61 5.05
N ILE A 146 8.16 7.88 3.98
CA ILE A 146 8.84 6.58 4.08
C ILE A 146 10.21 6.74 4.77
N ALA A 147 10.97 7.78 4.42
CA ALA A 147 12.26 8.06 5.04
C ALA A 147 12.12 8.36 6.53
N ALA A 148 11.14 9.19 6.91
CA ALA A 148 10.86 9.53 8.30
C ALA A 148 10.48 8.30 9.13
N ASP A 149 9.60 7.44 8.61
CA ASP A 149 9.19 6.22 9.31
C ASP A 149 10.31 5.18 9.38
N ALA A 150 11.12 5.07 8.32
CA ALA A 150 12.25 4.15 8.26
C ALA A 150 13.51 4.65 8.99
N GLY A 151 13.43 5.81 9.67
CA GLY A 151 14.55 6.38 10.42
C GLY A 151 15.76 6.75 9.55
N SER A 152 15.54 7.11 8.28
CA SER A 152 16.58 7.43 7.30
C SER A 152 16.46 8.86 6.78
N ASP A 153 17.52 9.37 6.15
CA ASP A 153 17.44 10.65 5.45
C ASP A 153 16.77 10.49 4.07
N VAL A 154 16.13 11.55 3.59
CA VAL A 154 15.36 11.55 2.34
C VAL A 154 16.24 11.21 1.14
N GLU A 155 17.51 11.62 1.11
CA GLU A 155 18.41 11.35 -0.01
C GLU A 155 18.76 9.86 -0.10
N THR A 156 19.13 9.24 1.03
CA THR A 156 19.39 7.80 1.13
C THR A 156 18.15 6.99 0.73
N CYS A 157 16.99 7.32 1.29
CA CYS A 157 15.74 6.62 0.99
C CYS A 157 15.31 6.78 -0.48
N SER A 158 15.47 7.97 -1.05
CA SER A 158 15.17 8.23 -2.46
C SER A 158 16.05 7.40 -3.39
N ASN A 159 17.36 7.37 -3.16
CA ASN A 159 18.30 6.56 -3.95
C ASN A 159 17.98 5.06 -3.87
N TRP A 160 17.66 4.57 -2.67
CA TRP A 160 17.26 3.19 -2.46
C TRP A 160 15.93 2.84 -3.17
N MET A 161 14.89 3.68 -3.03
CA MET A 161 13.61 3.51 -3.73
C MET A 161 13.79 3.53 -5.25
N MET A 162 14.65 4.40 -5.76
CA MET A 162 15.00 4.46 -7.17
C MET A 162 15.72 3.20 -7.64
N ALA A 163 16.61 2.64 -6.84
CA ALA A 163 17.25 1.37 -7.15
C ALA A 163 16.24 0.22 -7.20
N LEU A 164 15.33 0.13 -6.22
CA LEU A 164 14.24 -0.87 -6.20
C LEU A 164 13.33 -0.75 -7.43
N LEU A 165 12.92 0.47 -7.78
CA LEU A 165 12.05 0.70 -8.93
C LEU A 165 12.78 0.47 -10.26
N SER A 166 14.07 0.78 -10.34
CA SER A 166 14.88 0.48 -11.51
C SER A 166 15.08 -1.03 -11.70
N ASP A 167 15.27 -1.77 -10.61
CA ASP A 167 15.38 -3.23 -10.64
C ASP A 167 14.04 -3.84 -11.08
N ALA A 168 12.91 -3.36 -10.53
CA ALA A 168 11.58 -3.73 -10.99
C ALA A 168 11.32 -3.34 -12.46
N ALA A 169 11.82 -2.19 -12.92
CA ALA A 169 11.69 -1.72 -14.30
C ALA A 169 12.36 -2.67 -15.30
N SER A 170 13.48 -3.29 -14.91
CA SER A 170 14.13 -4.33 -15.72
C SER A 170 13.22 -5.53 -15.98
N LEU A 171 12.14 -5.69 -15.21
CA LEU A 171 11.17 -6.78 -15.34
C LEU A 171 9.89 -6.40 -16.11
N VAL A 172 9.65 -5.12 -16.40
CA VAL A 172 8.40 -4.61 -16.99
C VAL A 172 8.58 -4.18 -18.44
N ARG A 173 7.90 -4.87 -19.37
CA ARG A 173 8.08 -4.67 -20.82
C ARG A 173 7.80 -3.25 -21.33
N GLY A 174 8.68 -2.77 -22.20
CA GLY A 174 8.48 -1.61 -23.07
C GLY A 174 8.63 -0.26 -22.38
N GLU A 175 9.17 -0.22 -21.17
CA GLU A 175 9.71 1.01 -20.59
C GLU A 175 11.22 0.97 -20.80
N ALA A 176 11.73 1.87 -21.65
CA ALA A 176 13.16 2.15 -21.60
C ALA A 176 13.38 2.86 -20.26
N THR A 177 14.22 2.28 -19.39
CA THR A 177 14.80 3.04 -18.28
C THR A 177 15.32 4.36 -18.87
N PRO A 178 14.99 5.53 -18.29
CA PRO A 178 15.39 6.80 -18.88
C PRO A 178 16.88 6.83 -19.17
N ALA A 179 17.27 7.35 -20.34
CA ALA A 179 18.67 7.47 -20.68
C ALA A 179 19.36 8.48 -19.73
N GLY A 180 20.20 7.97 -18.83
CA GLY A 180 20.96 8.76 -17.86
C GLY A 180 20.40 8.70 -16.43
N THR A 181 21.21 9.12 -15.46
CA THR A 181 20.78 9.23 -14.06
C THR A 181 19.67 10.28 -13.98
N PRO A 182 18.47 9.94 -13.46
CA PRO A 182 17.42 10.92 -13.29
C PRO A 182 17.90 12.06 -12.39
N PRO A 183 17.49 13.32 -12.64
CA PRO A 183 17.89 14.44 -11.81
C PRO A 183 17.53 14.20 -10.35
N ARG A 184 18.36 14.67 -9.42
CA ARG A 184 18.08 14.57 -7.99
C ARG A 184 16.68 15.14 -7.68
N GLY A 185 15.90 14.42 -6.89
CA GLY A 185 14.52 14.82 -6.53
C GLY A 185 13.47 14.52 -7.61
N SER A 186 13.81 13.74 -8.63
CA SER A 186 12.81 13.27 -9.59
C SER A 186 11.76 12.39 -8.91
N ASN A 187 10.50 12.59 -9.28
CA ASN A 187 9.39 11.78 -8.80
C ASN A 187 9.46 10.38 -9.43
N PRO A 188 9.63 9.30 -8.66
CA PRO A 188 9.74 7.94 -9.20
C PRO A 188 8.51 7.51 -10.01
N THR A 189 7.32 8.02 -9.68
CA THR A 189 6.08 7.73 -10.42
C THR A 189 6.07 8.31 -11.83
N ALA A 190 6.78 9.43 -12.04
CA ALA A 190 6.93 10.03 -13.36
C ALA A 190 7.98 9.29 -14.20
N ILE A 191 8.92 8.61 -13.54
CA ILE A 191 10.03 7.90 -14.19
C ILE A 191 9.63 6.50 -14.63
N TYR A 192 8.86 5.78 -13.80
CA TYR A 192 8.50 4.38 -14.05
C TYR A 192 6.97 4.14 -14.03
N PRO A 193 6.17 4.87 -14.83
CA PRO A 193 4.71 4.76 -14.78
C PRO A 193 4.18 3.34 -15.09
N LYS A 194 4.83 2.56 -15.96
CA LYS A 194 4.42 1.17 -16.24
C LYS A 194 4.77 0.24 -15.09
N VAL A 195 5.88 0.44 -14.40
CA VAL A 195 6.21 -0.34 -13.18
C VAL A 195 5.18 -0.10 -12.10
N ILE A 196 4.83 1.15 -11.84
CA ILE A 196 3.80 1.50 -10.86
C ILE A 196 2.45 0.88 -11.25
N ALA A 197 2.08 0.92 -12.54
CA ALA A 197 0.87 0.28 -13.03
C ALA A 197 0.90 -1.25 -12.86
N ALA A 198 2.04 -1.90 -13.14
CA ALA A 198 2.22 -3.34 -12.99
C ALA A 198 2.13 -3.79 -11.53
N LEU A 199 2.81 -3.09 -10.61
CA LEU A 199 2.71 -3.33 -9.17
C LEU A 199 1.27 -3.13 -8.67
N THR A 200 0.59 -2.08 -9.16
CA THR A 200 -0.82 -1.82 -8.82
C THR A 200 -1.77 -2.93 -9.30
N ALA A 201 -1.46 -3.52 -10.46
CA ALA A 201 -2.26 -4.56 -11.10
C ALA A 201 -2.12 -5.94 -10.44
N LEU A 202 -1.14 -6.15 -9.56
CA LEU A 202 -1.05 -7.38 -8.77
C LEU A 202 -2.36 -7.59 -8.00
N ASP A 203 -2.97 -8.74 -8.23
CA ASP A 203 -4.25 -9.08 -7.60
C ASP A 203 -4.00 -9.80 -6.29
N VAL A 204 -4.62 -9.29 -5.23
CA VAL A 204 -4.56 -9.89 -3.89
C VAL A 204 -6.00 -10.02 -3.40
N PRO A 205 -6.61 -11.21 -3.55
CA PRO A 205 -7.98 -11.42 -3.12
C PRO A 205 -8.06 -11.50 -1.60
N LEU A 206 -9.22 -11.11 -1.04
CA LEU A 206 -9.54 -11.46 0.35
C LEU A 206 -9.63 -12.98 0.47
N SER A 207 -8.80 -13.56 1.34
CA SER A 207 -8.87 -14.96 1.70
C SER A 207 -10.21 -15.30 2.36
N GLU A 208 -10.63 -16.55 2.29
CA GLU A 208 -11.85 -17.03 2.94
C GLU A 208 -11.77 -16.91 4.47
N SER A 209 -10.58 -17.10 5.05
CA SER A 209 -10.31 -16.88 6.47
C SER A 209 -10.62 -15.44 6.89
N LEU A 210 -10.04 -14.47 6.16
CA LEU A 210 -10.23 -13.06 6.43
C LEU A 210 -11.69 -12.63 6.27
N ARG A 211 -12.38 -13.11 5.22
CA ARG A 211 -13.81 -12.83 5.01
C ARG A 211 -14.63 -13.24 6.22
N ARG A 212 -14.46 -14.47 6.71
CA ARG A 212 -15.18 -14.97 7.88
C ARG A 212 -14.91 -14.15 9.13
N ARG A 213 -13.66 -13.74 9.36
CA ARG A 213 -13.29 -12.88 10.49
C ARG A 213 -13.95 -11.51 10.40
N LEU A 214 -13.99 -10.91 9.21
CA LEU A 214 -14.67 -9.64 8.98
C LEU A 214 -16.19 -9.77 9.12
N ASP A 215 -16.79 -10.87 8.68
CA ASP A 215 -18.23 -11.12 8.87
C ASP A 215 -18.60 -11.19 10.36
N VAL A 216 -17.79 -11.88 11.16
CA VAL A 216 -17.96 -11.92 12.63
C VAL A 216 -17.81 -10.54 13.25
N LEU A 217 -16.82 -9.76 12.79
CA LEU A 217 -16.59 -8.40 13.26
C LEU A 217 -17.78 -7.48 12.93
N VAL A 218 -18.31 -7.56 11.71
CA VAL A 218 -19.49 -6.80 11.27
C VAL A 218 -20.73 -7.21 12.08
N ALA A 219 -20.92 -8.50 12.35
CA ALA A 219 -22.06 -9.00 13.11
C ALA A 219 -22.06 -8.60 14.60
N ALA A 220 -20.94 -8.10 15.13
CA ALA A 220 -20.78 -7.68 16.51
C ALA A 220 -21.07 -6.18 16.76
N LEU A 221 -21.38 -5.41 15.71
CA LEU A 221 -21.70 -3.97 15.75
C LEU A 221 -23.20 -3.72 15.91
#